data_AF-A0A941XJ73-F1
#
_entry.id   AF-A0A941XJ73-F1
#
_cell.length_a   1.000
_cell.length_b   1.000
_cell.length_c   1.000
_cell.angle_alpha   90.00
_cell.angle_beta   90.00
_cell.angle_gamma   90.00
#
_symmetry.space_group_name_H-M   'P 1'
#
loop_
_entity.id
_entity.type
_entity.pdbx_description
1 polymer ?
#
loop_
_entity_poly.entity_id
_entity_poly.type
_entity_poly.pdbx_seq_one_letter_code
_entity_poly.pdbx_strand_id
1 'polypeptide(L)'
;MVISSNLNVFKQFTGDITQEFEQLSVIVLKNYLLSHAIVKPLGKQSAFHGYARAKVKQLTKEMKVEVDEEYIETTSPKGTQYLGGDLAVWGLFPDDVGNYISVFGQCACRKNWPHKLSETKQYNRFLRMYLNKISYALFIPYSLVDYQKSKFFEHHCFGENILVFERKRILSLITDESVVTSLETQKIVKECIVFEERIV
;
A
#
# COMPACT_ATOMS: atom_id res chain seq x y z
N MET A 1 4.17 7.97 -11.42
CA MET A 1 3.12 6.96 -11.67
C MET A 1 3.27 6.19 -12.98
N VAL A 2 3.41 6.84 -14.15
CA VAL A 2 3.60 6.11 -15.43
C VAL A 2 4.89 5.28 -15.44
N ILE A 3 5.97 5.79 -14.83
CA ILE A 3 7.20 5.02 -14.63
C ILE A 3 6.97 3.79 -13.72
N SER A 4 6.13 3.93 -12.70
CA SER A 4 5.75 2.85 -11.77
C SER A 4 4.94 1.75 -12.45
N SER A 5 4.18 2.06 -13.50
CA SER A 5 3.52 1.03 -14.33
C SER A 5 4.45 0.36 -15.36
N ASN A 6 5.68 0.85 -15.52
CA ASN A 6 6.63 0.40 -16.55
C ASN A 6 7.97 -0.05 -15.96
N LEU A 7 7.95 -0.71 -14.79
CA LEU A 7 9.17 -1.20 -14.11
C LEU A 7 10.08 -2.07 -14.98
N ASN A 8 9.53 -2.75 -15.99
CA ASN A 8 10.33 -3.56 -16.91
C ASN A 8 11.29 -2.73 -17.78
N VAL A 9 10.97 -1.45 -18.02
CA VAL A 9 11.83 -0.50 -18.72
C VAL A 9 12.87 0.08 -17.76
N PHE A 10 12.44 0.45 -16.54
CA PHE A 10 13.27 1.10 -15.53
C PHE A 10 13.89 0.11 -14.53
N LYS A 11 14.42 -1.02 -15.01
CA LYS A 11 14.88 -2.13 -14.13
C LYS A 11 15.86 -1.66 -13.05
N GLN A 12 16.82 -0.82 -13.42
CA GLN A 12 17.85 -0.28 -12.51
C GLN A 12 17.27 0.57 -11.37
N PHE A 13 16.14 1.24 -11.61
CA PHE A 13 15.48 2.13 -10.64
C PHE A 13 14.25 1.49 -9.98
N THR A 14 14.05 0.18 -10.16
CA THR A 14 12.85 -0.51 -9.66
C THR A 14 12.64 -0.27 -8.18
N GLY A 15 13.71 -0.36 -7.37
CA GLY A 15 13.64 -0.18 -5.93
C GLY A 15 13.14 1.20 -5.52
N ASP A 16 13.68 2.24 -6.14
CA ASP A 16 13.33 3.64 -5.85
C ASP A 16 11.90 3.94 -6.30
N ILE A 17 11.54 3.49 -7.51
CA ILE A 17 10.20 3.69 -8.07
C ILE A 17 9.13 2.99 -7.22
N THR A 18 9.38 1.77 -6.75
CA THR A 18 8.42 1.07 -5.86
C THR A 18 8.31 1.74 -4.50
N GLN A 19 9.43 2.20 -3.93
CA GLN A 19 9.44 2.85 -2.64
C GLN A 19 8.71 4.19 -2.66
N GLU A 20 8.91 5.02 -3.69
CA GLU A 20 8.17 6.28 -3.83
C GLU A 20 6.69 6.04 -4.15
N PHE A 21 6.36 4.95 -4.83
CA PHE A 21 4.96 4.57 -5.02
C PHE A 21 4.28 4.17 -3.70
N GLU A 22 4.98 3.47 -2.80
CA GLU A 22 4.51 3.18 -1.44
C GLU A 22 4.28 4.48 -0.65
N GLN A 23 5.22 5.43 -0.70
CA GLN A 23 5.08 6.74 -0.08
C GLN A 23 3.85 7.50 -0.58
N LEU A 24 3.66 7.53 -1.90
CA LEU A 24 2.50 8.18 -2.51
C LEU A 24 1.20 7.50 -2.09
N SER A 25 1.20 6.17 -1.99
CA SER A 25 0.04 5.38 -1.56
C SER A 25 -0.36 5.69 -0.11
N VAL A 26 0.63 5.91 0.77
CA VAL A 26 0.42 6.39 2.14
C VAL A 26 -0.29 7.75 2.16
N ILE A 27 0.18 8.71 1.36
CA ILE A 27 -0.41 10.05 1.28
C ILE A 27 -1.83 9.98 0.73
N VAL A 28 -2.04 9.23 -0.36
CA VAL A 28 -3.35 9.05 -0.97
C VAL A 28 -4.35 8.39 -0.03
N LEU A 29 -3.93 7.37 0.72
CA LEU A 29 -4.83 6.73 1.68
C LEU A 29 -5.20 7.66 2.82
N LYS A 30 -4.24 8.48 3.30
CA LYS A 30 -4.51 9.51 4.30
C LYS A 30 -5.54 10.52 3.80
N ASN A 31 -5.40 10.98 2.56
CA ASN A 31 -6.31 11.96 1.96
C ASN A 31 -7.70 11.38 1.65
N TYR A 32 -7.81 10.07 1.41
CA TYR A 32 -9.09 9.37 1.24
C TYR A 32 -9.83 9.15 2.56
N LEU A 33 -9.08 8.94 3.66
CA LEU A 33 -9.61 8.67 4.98
C LEU A 33 -9.70 9.96 5.82
N LEU A 34 -9.83 9.79 7.13
CA LEU A 34 -9.97 10.87 8.09
C LEU A 34 -8.62 11.58 8.32
N SER A 35 -8.65 12.91 8.46
CA SER A 35 -7.45 13.73 8.68
C SER A 35 -6.65 13.35 9.94
N HIS A 36 -7.31 12.74 10.93
CA HIS A 36 -6.71 12.26 12.18
C HIS A 36 -6.30 10.79 12.16
N ALA A 37 -6.43 10.10 11.01
CA ALA A 37 -6.00 8.71 10.91
C ALA A 37 -4.47 8.59 11.03
N ILE A 38 -4.03 7.58 11.76
CA ILE A 38 -2.62 7.20 11.84
C ILE A 38 -2.29 6.37 10.62
N VAL A 39 -1.28 6.78 9.86
CA VAL A 39 -0.77 6.03 8.72
C VAL A 39 0.65 5.56 9.01
N LYS A 40 0.90 4.27 8.84
CA LYS A 40 2.22 3.66 9.01
C LYS A 40 2.64 2.93 7.74
N PRO A 41 3.79 3.27 7.14
CA PRO A 41 4.43 2.40 6.17
C PRO A 41 4.88 1.10 6.86
N LEU A 42 4.63 -0.02 6.21
CA LEU A 42 5.10 -1.35 6.61
C LEU A 42 6.25 -1.82 5.70
N GLY A 43 6.53 -1.12 4.60
CA GLY A 43 7.68 -1.40 3.74
C GLY A 43 9.05 -1.01 4.33
N LYS A 44 9.97 -0.59 3.47
CA LYS A 44 11.35 -0.20 3.85
C LYS A 44 11.42 0.96 4.84
N GLN A 45 10.42 1.83 4.82
CA GLN A 45 10.36 3.03 5.65
C GLN A 45 9.62 2.81 6.98
N SER A 46 9.34 1.55 7.32
CA SER A 46 8.65 1.23 8.56
C SER A 46 9.45 1.66 9.79
N ALA A 47 8.76 2.27 10.74
CA ALA A 47 9.32 2.61 12.05
C ALA A 47 9.45 1.40 12.99
N PHE A 48 8.95 0.22 12.61
CA PHE A 48 9.08 -0.97 13.44
C PHE A 48 10.30 -1.82 13.04
N HIS A 49 10.99 -2.33 14.07
CA HIS A 49 12.32 -2.91 13.92
C HIS A 49 12.32 -4.44 14.11
N GLY A 50 13.34 -5.10 13.55
CA GLY A 50 13.53 -6.55 13.65
C GLY A 50 12.85 -7.35 12.54
N TYR A 51 12.64 -8.64 12.79
CA TYR A 51 11.95 -9.55 11.87
C TYR A 51 10.43 -9.39 11.93
N ALA A 52 9.73 -9.98 10.97
CA ALA A 52 8.29 -9.86 10.75
C ALA A 52 7.46 -10.06 12.03
N ARG A 53 7.79 -11.08 12.86
CA ARG A 53 7.10 -11.32 14.14
C ARG A 53 7.21 -10.13 15.09
N ALA A 54 8.42 -9.61 15.30
CA ALA A 54 8.67 -8.49 16.20
C ALA A 54 8.00 -7.20 15.70
N LYS A 55 8.00 -7.02 14.38
CA LYS A 55 7.36 -5.91 13.69
C LYS A 55 5.83 -5.95 13.82
N VAL A 56 5.21 -7.13 13.65
CA VAL A 56 3.78 -7.33 13.88
C VAL A 56 3.42 -7.03 15.32
N LYS A 57 4.19 -7.53 16.31
CA LYS A 57 3.94 -7.24 17.74
C LYS A 57 4.03 -5.74 18.07
N GLN A 58 4.97 -5.03 17.44
CA GLN A 58 5.06 -3.56 17.59
C GLN A 58 3.86 -2.86 16.97
N LEU A 59 3.42 -3.27 15.77
CA LEU A 59 2.24 -2.75 15.11
C LEU A 59 0.97 -2.97 15.96
N THR A 60 0.74 -4.19 16.46
CA THR A 60 -0.45 -4.51 17.24
C THR A 60 -0.50 -3.76 18.57
N LYS A 61 0.67 -3.58 19.21
CA LYS A 61 0.78 -2.75 20.40
C LYS A 61 0.40 -1.30 20.12
N GLU A 62 0.84 -0.72 19.01
CA GLU A 62 0.48 0.66 18.64
C GLU A 62 -1.00 0.79 18.25
N MET A 63 -1.53 -0.23 17.58
CA MET A 63 -2.94 -0.37 17.26
C MET A 63 -3.82 -0.67 18.48
N LYS A 64 -3.25 -1.10 19.62
CA LYS A 64 -3.99 -1.56 20.81
C LYS A 64 -4.94 -2.73 20.49
N VAL A 65 -4.48 -3.67 19.68
CA VAL A 65 -5.22 -4.90 19.36
C VAL A 65 -4.48 -6.13 19.82
N GLU A 66 -5.23 -7.16 20.20
CA GLU A 66 -4.65 -8.45 20.55
C GLU A 66 -4.14 -9.20 19.31
N VAL A 67 -3.11 -10.00 19.53
CA VAL A 67 -2.54 -10.87 18.53
C VAL A 67 -2.64 -12.32 18.98
N ASP A 68 -2.94 -13.22 18.05
CA ASP A 68 -2.83 -14.65 18.27
C ASP A 68 -1.37 -15.07 18.31
N GLU A 69 -0.83 -15.20 19.53
CA GLU A 69 0.57 -15.53 19.76
C GLU A 69 0.94 -16.91 19.21
N GLU A 70 0.06 -17.90 19.36
CA GLU A 70 0.28 -19.26 18.85
C GLU A 70 0.43 -19.25 17.32
N TYR A 71 -0.45 -18.52 16.61
CA TYR A 71 -0.34 -18.37 15.17
C TYR A 71 0.98 -17.69 14.78
N ILE A 72 1.32 -16.56 15.43
CA ILE A 72 2.54 -15.81 15.10
C ILE A 72 3.80 -16.64 15.32
N GLU A 73 3.82 -17.53 16.31
CA GLU A 73 4.92 -18.44 16.57
C GLU A 73 5.15 -19.48 15.46
N THR A 74 4.17 -19.72 14.59
CA THR A 74 4.33 -20.59 13.40
C THR A 74 5.00 -19.89 12.21
N THR A 75 4.97 -18.55 12.14
CA THR A 75 5.51 -17.78 10.99
C THR A 75 7.03 -17.79 10.96
N SER A 76 7.73 -17.59 9.84
CA SER A 76 9.21 -17.64 9.86
C SER A 76 9.85 -16.63 10.83
N PRO A 77 10.74 -17.06 11.75
CA PRO A 77 11.40 -16.15 12.70
C PRO A 77 12.41 -15.21 12.03
N LYS A 78 12.83 -15.51 10.79
CA LYS A 78 13.80 -14.73 10.01
C LYS A 78 13.19 -13.99 8.82
N GLY A 79 11.87 -14.05 8.64
CA GLY A 79 11.19 -13.29 7.58
C GLY A 79 11.30 -11.79 7.84
N THR A 80 11.69 -10.99 6.85
CA THR A 80 11.85 -9.52 6.99
C THR A 80 10.65 -8.73 6.48
N GLN A 81 9.80 -9.35 5.66
CA GLN A 81 8.62 -8.75 5.04
C GLN A 81 7.38 -8.88 5.94
N TYR A 82 6.53 -7.85 5.94
CA TYR A 82 5.29 -7.75 6.73
C TYR A 82 4.16 -8.60 6.16
N LEU A 83 4.35 -9.92 6.09
CA LEU A 83 3.32 -10.89 5.67
C LEU A 83 2.47 -10.42 4.46
N GLY A 84 3.08 -9.69 3.54
CA GLY A 84 2.42 -9.16 2.34
C GLY A 84 1.61 -7.86 2.47
N GLY A 85 1.82 -7.01 3.48
CA GLY A 85 1.26 -5.65 3.56
C GLY A 85 2.33 -4.56 3.48
N ASP A 86 2.07 -3.51 2.71
CA ASP A 86 2.99 -2.40 2.47
C ASP A 86 2.67 -1.17 3.34
N LEU A 87 1.41 -1.01 3.75
CA LEU A 87 0.99 0.05 4.67
C LEU A 87 -0.22 -0.35 5.52
N ALA A 88 -0.36 0.27 6.69
CA ALA A 88 -1.53 0.18 7.54
C ALA A 88 -2.01 1.57 7.96
N VAL A 89 -3.33 1.73 8.01
CA VAL A 89 -4.00 2.94 8.48
C VAL A 89 -5.06 2.59 9.48
N TRP A 90 -5.19 3.37 10.54
CA TRP A 90 -6.32 3.26 11.43
C TRP A 90 -6.74 4.62 12.00
N GLY A 91 -8.04 4.79 12.16
CA GLY A 91 -8.59 5.93 12.92
C GLY A 91 -8.47 5.64 14.41
N LEU A 92 -8.17 6.65 15.22
CA LEU A 92 -8.27 6.53 16.67
C LEU A 92 -9.46 7.35 17.15
N PHE A 93 -10.26 6.75 18.03
CA PHE A 93 -11.05 7.52 18.97
C PHE A 93 -10.12 8.04 20.08
N PRO A 94 -10.54 9.05 20.86
CA PRO A 94 -9.74 9.56 21.98
C PRO A 94 -9.46 8.54 23.10
N ASP A 95 -10.07 7.35 23.03
CA ASP A 95 -9.94 6.27 23.99
C ASP A 95 -9.06 5.11 23.47
N ASP A 96 -8.98 4.05 24.27
CA ASP A 96 -8.15 2.87 24.04
C ASP A 96 -8.96 1.68 23.53
N VAL A 97 -10.22 1.88 23.13
CA VAL A 97 -11.10 0.81 22.68
C VAL A 97 -10.80 0.48 21.21
N GLY A 98 -10.50 -0.79 20.93
CA GLY A 98 -10.16 -1.29 19.59
C GLY A 98 -11.29 -1.24 18.54
N ASN A 99 -12.35 -0.47 18.77
CA ASN A 99 -13.49 -0.31 17.88
C ASN A 99 -13.25 0.87 16.92
N TYR A 100 -12.39 0.67 15.93
CA TYR A 100 -12.09 1.71 14.96
C TYR A 100 -11.94 1.15 13.54
N ILE A 101 -11.90 2.06 12.57
CA ILE A 101 -11.67 1.73 11.16
C ILE A 101 -10.20 1.42 10.95
N SER A 102 -9.89 0.24 10.42
CA SER A 102 -8.54 -0.13 9.98
C SER A 102 -8.51 -0.49 8.50
N VAL A 103 -7.47 -0.03 7.81
CA VAL A 103 -7.22 -0.32 6.39
C VAL A 103 -5.80 -0.80 6.20
N PHE A 104 -5.64 -1.99 5.62
CA PHE A 104 -4.34 -2.57 5.29
C PHE A 104 -4.16 -2.56 3.77
N GLY A 105 -3.10 -1.91 3.31
CA GLY A 105 -2.84 -1.64 1.90
C GLY A 105 -1.67 -2.43 1.33
N GLN A 106 -1.79 -2.81 0.07
CA GLN A 106 -0.71 -3.38 -0.74
C GLN A 106 -0.50 -2.59 -2.03
N CYS A 107 0.76 -2.39 -2.38
CA CYS A 107 1.19 -1.71 -3.60
C CYS A 107 1.57 -2.75 -4.67
N ALA A 108 0.92 -2.69 -5.82
CA ALA A 108 1.17 -3.59 -6.94
C ALA A 108 1.58 -2.83 -8.20
N CYS A 109 2.87 -2.58 -8.33
CA CYS A 109 3.44 -1.92 -9.52
C CYS A 109 3.56 -2.85 -10.74
N ARG A 110 3.48 -4.18 -10.55
CA ARG A 110 3.60 -5.18 -11.62
C ARG A 110 2.23 -5.66 -12.09
N LYS A 111 2.16 -6.24 -13.29
CA LYS A 111 0.93 -6.76 -13.91
C LYS A 111 0.36 -8.01 -13.22
N ASN A 112 1.15 -8.69 -12.39
CA ASN A 112 0.72 -9.87 -11.62
C ASN A 112 0.02 -9.49 -10.29
N TRP A 113 -0.70 -8.36 -10.29
CA TRP A 113 -1.42 -7.85 -9.14
C TRP A 113 -2.47 -8.79 -8.53
N PRO A 114 -3.11 -9.74 -9.26
CA PRO A 114 -4.10 -10.63 -8.62
C PRO A 114 -3.50 -11.48 -7.50
N HIS A 115 -2.22 -11.86 -7.60
CA HIS A 115 -1.52 -12.59 -6.53
C HIS A 115 -1.36 -11.77 -5.25
N LYS A 116 -1.40 -10.44 -5.34
CA LYS A 116 -1.28 -9.52 -4.20
C LYS A 116 -2.56 -9.39 -3.38
N LEU A 117 -3.71 -9.84 -3.90
CA LEU A 117 -5.01 -9.72 -3.24
C LEU A 117 -5.13 -10.55 -1.96
N SER A 118 -4.52 -11.74 -1.94
CA SER A 118 -4.60 -12.68 -0.81
C SER A 118 -3.50 -12.45 0.23
N GLU A 119 -2.38 -11.85 -0.18
CA GLU A 119 -1.19 -11.63 0.66
C GLU A 119 -1.53 -10.85 1.94
N THR A 120 -2.19 -9.69 1.82
CA THR A 120 -2.57 -8.84 2.97
C THR A 120 -3.60 -9.50 3.89
N LYS A 121 -4.41 -10.44 3.41
CA LYS A 121 -5.49 -11.00 4.22
C LYS A 121 -5.02 -11.97 5.30
N GLN A 122 -3.73 -12.32 5.28
CA GLN A 122 -3.10 -13.08 6.36
C GLN A 122 -3.25 -12.42 7.72
N TYR A 123 -3.38 -11.08 7.79
CA TYR A 123 -3.64 -10.36 9.03
C TYR A 123 -4.93 -10.82 9.75
N ASN A 124 -5.97 -11.26 9.03
CA ASN A 124 -7.19 -11.79 9.65
C ASN A 124 -6.98 -13.08 10.44
N ARG A 125 -5.87 -13.80 10.21
CA ARG A 125 -5.60 -15.07 10.87
C ARG A 125 -5.05 -14.90 12.28
N PHE A 126 -4.51 -13.72 12.60
CA PHE A 126 -3.85 -13.49 13.87
C PHE A 126 -4.18 -12.15 14.53
N LEU A 127 -4.71 -11.15 13.81
CA LEU A 127 -5.18 -9.92 14.42
C LEU A 127 -6.60 -10.09 14.95
N ARG A 128 -6.78 -9.86 16.25
CA ARG A 128 -8.08 -9.92 16.92
C ARG A 128 -8.65 -8.50 17.02
N MET A 129 -9.27 -8.04 15.94
CA MET A 129 -9.95 -6.75 15.90
C MET A 129 -11.22 -6.78 16.75
N TYR A 130 -11.51 -5.69 17.48
CA TYR A 130 -12.70 -5.58 18.31
C TYR A 130 -13.87 -4.98 17.52
N LEU A 131 -14.94 -5.76 17.35
CA LEU A 131 -16.22 -5.42 16.67
C LEU A 131 -16.14 -5.06 15.17
N ASN A 132 -14.99 -4.61 14.67
CA ASN A 132 -14.76 -4.30 13.26
C ASN A 132 -13.85 -5.31 12.58
N LYS A 133 -13.96 -5.37 11.24
CA LYS A 133 -13.04 -6.13 10.39
C LYS A 133 -12.03 -5.20 9.73
N ILE A 134 -10.87 -5.74 9.42
CA ILE A 134 -9.87 -5.04 8.62
C ILE A 134 -10.43 -4.83 7.22
N SER A 135 -10.42 -3.58 6.75
CA SER A 135 -10.62 -3.28 5.34
C SER A 135 -9.31 -3.41 4.58
N TYR A 136 -9.37 -3.86 3.34
CA TYR A 136 -8.17 -4.03 2.51
C TYR A 136 -8.14 -3.02 1.38
N ALA A 137 -6.95 -2.56 1.02
CA ALA A 137 -6.72 -1.65 -0.08
C ALA A 137 -5.64 -2.18 -1.03
N LEU A 138 -5.82 -1.92 -2.33
CA LEU A 138 -4.85 -2.24 -3.37
C LEU A 138 -4.52 -0.98 -4.18
N PHE A 139 -3.25 -0.64 -4.23
CA PHE A 139 -2.71 0.52 -4.96
C PHE A 139 -2.04 0.07 -6.25
N ILE A 140 -2.50 0.61 -7.37
CA ILE A 140 -2.06 0.20 -8.71
C ILE A 140 -1.74 1.45 -9.55
N PRO A 141 -0.54 1.54 -10.16
CA PRO A 141 -0.13 2.74 -10.90
C PRO A 141 -0.72 2.83 -12.32
N TYR A 142 -1.45 1.82 -12.78
CA TYR A 142 -2.14 1.79 -14.08
C TYR A 142 -3.66 1.89 -13.92
N SER A 143 -4.36 2.12 -15.03
CA SER A 143 -5.83 2.24 -15.03
C SER A 143 -6.47 0.87 -15.05
N LEU A 144 -7.35 0.60 -14.09
CA LEU A 144 -8.22 -0.59 -14.07
C LEU A 144 -9.69 -0.24 -14.25
N VAL A 145 -10.07 1.04 -14.26
CA VAL A 145 -11.46 1.45 -14.43
C VAL A 145 -11.72 1.83 -15.89
N ASP A 146 -12.73 1.22 -16.47
CA ASP A 146 -13.43 1.75 -17.65
C ASP A 146 -14.41 2.82 -17.15
N TYR A 147 -14.03 4.09 -17.30
CA TYR A 147 -14.82 5.23 -16.83
C TYR A 147 -16.06 5.49 -17.66
N GLN A 148 -16.11 5.02 -18.92
CA GLN A 148 -17.32 5.16 -19.74
C GLN A 148 -18.40 4.20 -19.25
N LYS A 149 -18.01 3.00 -18.81
CA LYS A 149 -18.92 1.96 -18.30
C LYS A 149 -19.05 1.93 -16.79
N SER A 150 -18.24 2.72 -16.07
CA SER A 150 -18.11 2.69 -14.61
C SER A 150 -17.85 1.28 -14.06
N LYS A 151 -16.95 0.52 -14.71
CA LYS A 151 -16.62 -0.86 -14.35
C LYS A 151 -15.13 -1.06 -14.19
N PHE A 152 -14.74 -1.95 -13.28
CA PHE A 152 -13.37 -2.43 -13.22
C PHE A 152 -13.12 -3.52 -14.26
N PHE A 153 -11.98 -3.41 -14.94
CA PHE A 153 -11.37 -4.48 -15.71
C PHE A 153 -11.10 -5.67 -14.79
N GLU A 154 -11.40 -6.88 -15.26
CA GLU A 154 -11.22 -8.13 -14.50
C GLU A 154 -11.83 -8.10 -13.09
N HIS A 155 -12.96 -7.41 -12.89
CA HIS A 155 -13.54 -7.26 -11.55
C HIS A 155 -13.89 -8.59 -10.85
N HIS A 156 -14.09 -9.66 -11.61
CA HIS A 156 -14.28 -11.02 -11.10
C HIS A 156 -13.05 -11.55 -10.35
N CYS A 157 -11.84 -11.04 -10.64
CA CYS A 157 -10.60 -11.45 -9.95
C CYS A 157 -10.50 -10.93 -8.51
N PHE A 158 -11.25 -9.88 -8.14
CA PHE A 158 -11.16 -9.34 -6.78
C PHE A 158 -11.76 -10.28 -5.73
N GLY A 159 -12.81 -11.04 -6.11
CA GLY A 159 -13.42 -12.14 -5.33
C GLY A 159 -13.98 -11.80 -3.94
N GLU A 160 -13.64 -10.64 -3.39
CA GLU A 160 -13.78 -10.30 -1.97
C GLU A 160 -13.77 -8.75 -1.78
N ASN A 161 -14.16 -8.29 -0.59
CA ASN A 161 -14.20 -6.86 -0.25
C ASN A 161 -12.80 -6.23 -0.28
N ILE A 162 -12.59 -5.26 -1.18
CA ILE A 162 -11.33 -4.52 -1.30
C ILE A 162 -11.56 -3.12 -1.89
N LEU A 163 -10.82 -2.13 -1.39
CA LEU A 163 -10.73 -0.80 -1.96
C LEU A 163 -9.63 -0.77 -3.02
N VAL A 164 -9.96 -0.36 -4.25
CA VAL A 164 -8.98 -0.27 -5.33
C VAL A 164 -8.66 1.20 -5.60
N PHE A 165 -7.38 1.53 -5.45
CA PHE A 165 -6.77 2.81 -5.79
C PHE A 165 -5.96 2.62 -7.06
N GLU A 166 -6.61 2.74 -8.21
CA GLU A 166 -5.93 2.75 -9.50
C GLU A 166 -5.46 4.17 -9.85
N ARG A 167 -4.73 4.31 -10.96
CA ARG A 167 -4.11 5.56 -11.39
C ARG A 167 -4.98 6.81 -11.22
N LYS A 168 -6.17 6.88 -11.80
CA LYS A 168 -6.95 8.13 -11.79
C LYS A 168 -7.48 8.45 -10.39
N ARG A 169 -7.86 7.45 -9.59
CA ARG A 169 -8.20 7.62 -8.16
C ARG A 169 -7.02 8.14 -7.35
N ILE A 170 -5.83 7.55 -7.52
CA ILE A 170 -4.59 8.01 -6.87
C ILE A 170 -4.35 9.48 -7.20
N LEU A 171 -4.36 9.85 -8.49
CA LEU A 171 -4.14 11.23 -8.93
C LEU A 171 -5.18 12.20 -8.38
N SER A 172 -6.46 11.82 -8.34
CA SER A 172 -7.52 12.68 -7.81
C SER A 172 -7.44 12.94 -6.31
N LEU A 173 -6.69 12.10 -5.58
CA LEU A 173 -6.51 12.20 -4.13
C LEU A 173 -5.19 12.88 -3.75
N ILE A 174 -4.35 13.22 -4.71
CA ILE A 174 -3.18 14.08 -4.49
C ILE A 174 -3.67 15.52 -4.55
N THR A 175 -3.77 16.16 -3.40
CA THR A 175 -4.24 17.54 -3.26
C THR A 175 -3.13 18.57 -3.28
N ASP A 176 -1.88 18.13 -3.06
CA ASP A 176 -0.68 18.96 -3.07
C ASP A 176 0.30 18.44 -4.12
N GLU A 177 0.49 19.21 -5.20
CA GLU A 177 1.39 18.86 -6.29
C GLU A 177 2.86 18.82 -5.84
N SER A 178 3.21 19.54 -4.77
CA SER A 178 4.59 19.58 -4.28
C SER A 178 5.10 18.18 -3.93
N VAL A 179 4.21 17.32 -3.40
CA VAL A 179 4.45 15.91 -3.10
C VAL A 179 4.98 15.15 -4.31
N VAL A 180 4.44 15.41 -5.50
CA VAL A 180 4.82 14.72 -6.72
C VAL A 180 6.13 15.30 -7.27
N THR A 181 6.31 16.61 -7.16
CA THR A 181 7.53 17.29 -7.65
C THR A 181 8.76 17.03 -6.79
N SER A 182 8.58 16.68 -5.51
CA SER A 182 9.68 16.36 -4.59
C SER A 182 10.20 14.92 -4.70
N LEU A 183 9.53 14.06 -5.49
CA LEU A 183 9.96 12.69 -5.71
C LEU A 183 11.29 12.68 -6.49
N GLU A 184 12.28 11.91 -6.04
CA GLU A 184 13.57 11.76 -6.71
C GLU A 184 13.41 11.14 -8.10
N THR A 185 12.42 10.26 -8.28
CA THR A 185 12.13 9.69 -9.61
C THR A 185 11.60 10.72 -10.61
N GLN A 186 11.30 11.96 -10.21
CA GLN A 186 11.05 13.06 -11.16
C GLN A 186 12.27 13.36 -12.01
N LYS A 187 13.49 13.11 -11.52
CA LYS A 187 14.71 13.25 -12.32
C LYS A 187 14.65 12.32 -13.53
N ILE A 188 14.24 11.07 -13.33
CA ILE A 188 14.05 10.09 -14.42
C ILE A 188 13.00 10.60 -15.42
N VAL A 189 11.88 11.13 -14.94
CA VAL A 189 10.82 11.67 -15.81
C VAL A 189 11.34 12.84 -16.65
N LYS A 190 12.10 13.77 -16.04
CA LYS A 190 12.69 14.92 -16.74
C LYS A 190 13.67 14.47 -17.83
N GLU A 191 14.55 13.52 -17.53
CA GLU A 191 15.46 12.95 -18.54
C GLU A 191 14.69 12.29 -19.69
N CYS A 192 13.60 11.55 -19.41
CA CYS A 192 12.76 10.97 -20.46
C CYS A 192 12.05 12.01 -21.33
N ILE A 193 11.73 13.20 -20.79
CA ILE A 193 11.09 14.29 -21.54
C ILE A 193 12.10 15.01 -22.43
N VAL A 194 13.33 15.22 -21.93
CA VAL A 194 14.41 15.90 -22.66
C VAL A 194 15.03 14.99 -23.73
N PHE A 195 14.92 13.68 -23.58
CA PHE A 195 15.47 12.73 -24.53
C PHE A 195 14.83 12.86 -25.91
N GLU A 196 15.59 13.38 -26.87
CA GLU A 196 15.27 13.32 -28.30
C GLU A 196 15.94 12.10 -28.92
N GLU A 197 15.15 11.21 -29.52
CA GLU A 197 15.69 10.13 -30.35
C GLU A 197 16.39 10.75 -31.57
N ARG A 198 17.71 10.57 -31.66
CA ARG A 198 18.38 10.72 -32.96
C ARG A 198 17.90 9.59 -33.85
N ILE A 199 16.97 9.90 -34.75
CA ILE A 199 16.64 9.02 -35.87
C ILE A 199 17.93 8.85 -36.68
N VAL A 200 18.49 7.64 -36.68
CA VAL A 200 19.64 7.24 -37.52
C VAL A 200 19.11 6.57 -38.79
#